data_AF-A0A8H4XT93-F1
#
_entry.id   AF-A0A8H4XT93-F1
#
_cell.length_a   1.000
_cell.length_b   1.000
_cell.length_c   1.000
_cell.angle_alpha   90.00
_cell.angle_beta   90.00
_cell.angle_gamma   90.00
#
_symmetry.space_group_name_H-M   'P 1'
#
loop_
_entity.id
_entity.type
_entity.pdbx_description
1 polymer ?
#
loop_
_entity_poly.entity_id
_entity_poly.type
_entity_poly.pdbx_seq_one_letter_code
_entity_poly.pdbx_strand_id
1 'polypeptide(L)'
;MLNSNKTQVITICSGADSPFKAVAQAHPAMIDPADAKKVTVPTLLLPSQDEDRKDVEAFVANLNVPNHVETFNDQIHGWMAARADLEDPNVAEKYRKGYQAVLEFFAQPDIRGGASKSETTFSITLWSLQTAEIAESLIEFVVNVPLKAKKDGRNYILSGKAGTTRAPFPGRPTRAQGYNVVTIIEFQSVDDASYRGFTDPVHKELLALVDQPKFKDTIVTLFTNNDKSFLQPKDLGA
;
A
#
# COMPACT_ATOMS: atom_id res chain seq x y z
N MET A 1 -35.11 21.67 19.15
CA MET A 1 -33.68 21.80 19.48
C MET A 1 -32.96 20.63 18.84
N LEU A 2 -32.19 20.87 17.76
CA LEU A 2 -31.33 19.86 17.16
C LEU A 2 -30.08 19.76 18.04
N ASN A 3 -29.84 18.59 18.64
CA ASN A 3 -28.59 18.34 19.36
C ASN A 3 -27.43 18.42 18.35
N SER A 4 -26.59 19.43 18.53
CA SER A 4 -25.36 19.69 17.80
C SER A 4 -24.25 18.73 18.22
N ASN A 5 -24.42 17.43 17.94
CA ASN A 5 -23.36 16.45 18.13
C ASN A 5 -22.28 16.66 17.06
N LYS A 6 -21.22 17.37 17.43
CA LYS A 6 -20.02 17.63 16.63
C LYS A 6 -19.09 16.41 16.67
N THR A 7 -19.50 15.29 16.09
CA THR A 7 -18.72 14.04 16.16
C THR A 7 -18.08 13.73 14.82
N GLN A 8 -16.76 13.55 14.82
CA GLN A 8 -15.94 13.26 13.65
C GLN A 8 -16.18 11.85 13.12
N VAL A 9 -16.26 11.69 11.79
CA VAL A 9 -16.51 10.39 11.13
C VAL A 9 -15.46 9.35 11.53
N ILE A 10 -14.18 9.74 11.59
CA ILE A 10 -13.11 8.83 12.02
C ILE A 10 -13.33 8.38 13.46
N THR A 11 -13.61 9.31 14.36
CA THR A 11 -13.84 8.99 15.78
C THR A 11 -15.08 8.11 16.00
N ILE A 12 -16.14 8.27 15.19
CA ILE A 12 -17.32 7.37 15.20
C ILE A 12 -16.92 5.93 14.87
N CYS A 13 -16.10 5.75 13.83
CA CYS A 13 -15.72 4.43 13.36
C CYS A 13 -14.57 3.79 14.16
N SER A 14 -14.10 4.42 15.24
CA SER A 14 -12.93 4.01 16.02
C SER A 14 -13.26 3.38 17.38
N GLY A 15 -14.53 3.12 17.67
CA GLY A 15 -14.97 2.56 18.94
C GLY A 15 -14.92 1.03 19.01
N ALA A 16 -15.53 0.44 20.03
CA ALA A 16 -15.39 -0.99 20.37
C ALA A 16 -15.69 -1.96 19.21
N ASP A 17 -16.61 -1.60 18.31
CA ASP A 17 -16.97 -2.37 17.12
C ASP A 17 -16.24 -1.91 15.84
N SER A 18 -15.12 -1.21 15.99
CA SER A 18 -14.36 -0.67 14.86
C SER A 18 -13.90 -1.80 13.94
N PRO A 19 -14.13 -1.70 12.62
CA PRO A 19 -13.54 -2.62 11.65
C PRO A 19 -12.05 -2.32 11.40
N PHE A 20 -11.51 -1.25 11.98
CA PHE A 20 -10.16 -0.76 11.73
C PHE A 20 -9.20 -1.17 12.86
N LYS A 21 -7.95 -1.46 12.52
CA LYS A 21 -6.89 -1.76 13.51
C LYS A 21 -6.26 -0.51 14.12
N ALA A 22 -6.31 0.60 13.39
CA ALA A 22 -5.82 1.91 13.79
C ALA A 22 -6.44 2.97 12.88
N VAL A 23 -6.41 4.23 13.31
CA VAL A 23 -6.94 5.36 12.55
C VAL A 23 -5.98 6.54 12.53
N ALA A 24 -6.10 7.37 11.50
CA ALA A 24 -5.37 8.63 11.38
C ALA A 24 -6.34 9.76 11.06
N GLN A 25 -6.12 10.91 11.68
CA GLN A 25 -6.92 12.12 11.50
C GLN A 25 -6.01 13.27 11.09
N ALA A 26 -6.10 13.68 9.82
CA ALA A 26 -5.44 14.87 9.30
C ALA A 26 -6.38 16.07 9.47
N HIS A 27 -5.87 17.20 10.00
CA HIS A 27 -6.60 18.46 10.20
C HIS A 27 -8.06 18.21 10.67
N PRO A 28 -8.24 17.73 11.91
CA PRO A 28 -9.49 17.19 12.43
C PRO A 28 -10.49 18.31 12.77
N ALA A 29 -11.40 18.64 11.86
CA ALA A 29 -12.44 19.63 12.12
C ALA A 29 -13.35 19.19 13.27
N MET A 30 -13.79 20.14 14.09
CA MET A 30 -14.81 19.94 15.12
C MET A 30 -14.44 18.83 16.13
N ILE A 31 -13.24 18.91 16.72
CA ILE A 31 -12.85 18.02 17.82
C ILE A 31 -13.82 18.20 19.01
N ASP A 32 -14.34 17.10 19.53
CA ASP A 32 -15.06 17.04 20.81
C ASP A 32 -14.30 16.13 21.79
N PRO A 33 -13.75 16.68 22.90
CA PRO A 33 -13.02 15.89 23.90
C PRO A 33 -13.77 14.67 24.44
N ALA A 34 -15.11 14.66 24.42
CA ALA A 34 -15.90 13.54 24.89
C ALA A 34 -15.79 12.32 23.96
N ASP A 35 -15.54 12.52 22.68
CA ASP A 35 -15.48 11.44 21.69
C ASP A 35 -14.19 10.62 21.79
N ALA A 36 -13.08 11.22 22.26
CA ALA A 36 -11.83 10.50 22.54
C ALA A 36 -12.02 9.31 23.48
N LYS A 37 -12.94 9.41 24.44
CA LYS A 37 -13.24 8.34 25.41
C LYS A 37 -13.85 7.09 24.77
N LYS A 38 -14.41 7.23 23.57
CA LYS A 38 -15.03 6.14 22.83
C LYS A 38 -14.03 5.43 21.92
N VAL A 39 -12.86 6.02 21.67
CA VAL A 39 -11.84 5.46 20.79
C VAL A 39 -11.19 4.25 21.46
N THR A 40 -11.15 3.12 20.76
CA THR A 40 -10.58 1.85 21.25
C THR A 40 -9.41 1.34 20.41
N VAL A 41 -9.05 2.04 19.34
CA VAL A 41 -7.96 1.66 18.43
C VAL A 41 -6.84 2.70 18.42
N PRO A 42 -5.58 2.32 18.18
CA PRO A 42 -4.48 3.25 18.05
C PRO A 42 -4.80 4.42 17.12
N THR A 43 -4.44 5.63 17.52
CA THR A 43 -4.86 6.87 16.83
C THR A 43 -3.70 7.81 16.54
N LEU A 44 -3.56 8.22 15.28
CA LEU A 44 -2.75 9.36 14.86
C LEU A 44 -3.63 10.60 14.74
N LEU A 45 -3.21 11.71 15.33
CA LEU A 45 -3.89 13.00 15.25
C LEU A 45 -2.91 14.07 14.76
N LEU A 46 -3.24 14.75 13.65
CA LEU A 46 -2.43 15.81 13.07
C LEU A 46 -3.22 17.14 13.01
N PRO A 47 -3.39 17.85 14.15
CA PRO A 47 -4.11 19.12 14.18
C PRO A 47 -3.39 20.21 13.39
N SER A 48 -4.17 21.09 12.77
CA SER A 48 -3.73 22.33 12.15
C SER A 48 -3.86 23.49 13.13
N GLN A 49 -3.62 24.73 12.67
CA GLN A 49 -3.83 25.93 13.48
C GLN A 49 -5.30 26.32 13.65
N ASP A 50 -6.18 25.78 12.81
CA ASP A 50 -7.58 26.19 12.73
C ASP A 50 -8.48 25.41 13.72
N GLU A 51 -7.95 24.39 14.39
CA GLU A 51 -8.64 23.69 15.48
C GLU A 51 -8.45 24.39 16.83
N ASP A 52 -9.48 24.36 17.69
CA ASP A 52 -9.38 24.94 19.03
C ASP A 52 -8.35 24.15 19.87
N ARG A 53 -7.31 24.85 20.31
CA ARG A 53 -6.20 24.24 21.05
C ARG A 53 -6.66 23.56 22.34
N LYS A 54 -7.61 24.14 23.07
CA LYS A 54 -8.09 23.56 24.33
C LYS A 54 -8.87 22.28 24.07
N ASP A 55 -9.67 22.26 23.01
CA ASP A 55 -10.41 21.07 22.61
C ASP A 55 -9.45 19.96 22.14
N VAL A 56 -8.41 20.30 21.36
CA VAL A 56 -7.34 19.35 20.98
C VAL A 56 -6.66 18.77 22.22
N GLU A 57 -6.19 19.63 23.14
CA GLU A 57 -5.50 19.19 24.36
C GLU A 57 -6.39 18.29 25.23
N ALA A 58 -7.66 18.66 25.41
CA ALA A 58 -8.62 17.89 26.17
C ALA A 58 -8.99 16.56 25.49
N PHE A 59 -9.06 16.53 24.16
CA PHE A 59 -9.24 15.29 23.39
C PHE A 59 -8.08 14.34 23.60
N VAL A 60 -6.85 14.83 23.44
CA VAL A 60 -5.63 14.03 23.63
C VAL A 60 -5.53 13.51 25.06
N ALA A 61 -5.85 14.33 26.06
CA ALA A 61 -5.89 13.91 27.46
C ALA A 61 -6.92 12.81 27.75
N ASN A 62 -7.98 12.70 26.94
CA ASN A 62 -9.02 11.68 27.08
C ASN A 62 -8.75 10.40 26.26
N LEU A 63 -7.75 10.38 25.37
CA LEU A 63 -7.38 9.19 24.60
C LEU A 63 -6.65 8.18 25.50
N ASN A 64 -7.25 7.00 25.67
CA ASN A 64 -6.69 5.90 26.48
C ASN A 64 -6.10 4.76 25.63
N VAL A 65 -5.70 5.08 24.40
CA VAL A 65 -5.14 4.16 23.41
C VAL A 65 -3.73 4.61 23.02
N PRO A 66 -2.87 3.73 22.47
CA PRO A 66 -1.63 4.16 21.84
C PRO A 66 -1.91 5.27 20.83
N ASN A 67 -1.22 6.39 20.94
CA ASN A 67 -1.47 7.53 20.08
C ASN A 67 -0.19 8.27 19.71
N HIS A 68 -0.25 8.94 18.57
CA HIS A 68 0.74 9.91 18.14
C HIS A 68 0.01 11.21 17.80
N VAL A 69 0.50 12.33 18.34
CA VAL A 69 -0.10 13.64 18.12
C VAL A 69 0.98 14.62 17.73
N GLU A 70 0.81 15.25 16.57
CA GLU A 70 1.70 16.31 16.10
C GLU A 70 0.88 17.48 15.57
N THR A 71 0.98 18.65 16.21
CA THR A 71 0.25 19.86 15.82
C THR A 71 1.07 20.74 14.88
N PHE A 72 0.48 21.09 13.74
CA PHE A 72 1.02 21.97 12.72
C PHE A 72 0.40 23.37 12.87
N ASN A 73 0.89 24.12 13.86
CA ASN A 73 0.36 25.43 14.27
C ASN A 73 0.52 26.54 13.21
N ASP A 74 1.22 26.28 12.12
CA ASP A 74 1.47 27.20 11.00
C ASP A 74 0.71 26.80 9.72
N GLN A 75 -0.11 25.75 9.79
CA GLN A 75 -0.83 25.19 8.65
C GLN A 75 -2.35 25.33 8.83
N ILE A 76 -3.07 25.55 7.73
CA ILE A 76 -4.53 25.69 7.72
C ILE A 76 -5.24 24.33 7.71
N HIS A 77 -6.50 24.30 8.10
CA HIS A 77 -7.33 23.11 7.93
C HIS A 77 -7.39 22.70 6.45
N GLY A 78 -7.17 21.41 6.15
CA GLY A 78 -7.10 20.90 4.79
C GLY A 78 -5.71 21.00 4.13
N TRP A 79 -4.65 21.36 4.88
CA TRP A 79 -3.28 21.43 4.36
C TRP A 79 -2.71 20.09 3.87
N MET A 80 -3.26 18.95 4.31
CA MET A 80 -2.92 17.63 3.77
C MET A 80 -3.85 17.20 2.63
N ALA A 81 -4.66 18.13 2.11
CA ALA A 81 -5.66 17.88 1.08
C ALA A 81 -5.63 18.99 0.02
N ALA A 82 -6.78 19.27 -0.62
CA ALA A 82 -6.88 20.22 -1.72
C ALA A 82 -6.60 21.69 -1.36
N ARG A 83 -6.44 22.03 -0.07
CA ARG A 83 -6.18 23.41 0.37
C ARG A 83 -4.69 23.72 0.54
N ALA A 84 -3.80 22.76 0.29
CA ALA A 84 -2.37 22.97 0.36
C ALA A 84 -1.88 23.88 -0.79
N ASP A 85 -1.22 24.98 -0.46
CA ASP A 85 -0.44 25.74 -1.43
C ASP A 85 0.98 25.15 -1.54
N LEU A 86 1.18 24.24 -2.48
CA LEU A 86 2.47 23.54 -2.64
C LEU A 86 3.54 24.41 -3.31
N GLU A 87 3.23 25.64 -3.72
CA GLU A 87 4.22 26.61 -4.20
C GLU A 87 4.94 27.29 -3.03
N ASP A 88 4.31 27.38 -1.85
CA ASP A 88 4.96 27.82 -0.62
C ASP A 88 5.89 26.70 -0.09
N PRO A 89 7.21 26.93 0.03
CA PRO A 89 8.15 25.94 0.52
C PRO A 89 7.84 25.40 1.92
N ASN A 90 7.30 26.23 2.82
CA ASN A 90 6.94 25.80 4.17
C ASN A 90 5.74 24.85 4.14
N VAL A 91 4.70 25.18 3.37
CA VAL A 91 3.52 24.32 3.19
C VAL A 91 3.91 23.01 2.51
N ALA A 92 4.77 23.04 1.49
CA ALA A 92 5.25 21.84 0.81
C ALA A 92 6.09 20.92 1.74
N GLU A 93 6.91 21.51 2.62
CA GLU A 93 7.65 20.77 3.65
C GLU A 93 6.68 20.10 4.63
N LYS A 94 5.74 20.86 5.19
CA LYS A 94 4.76 20.31 6.14
C LYS A 94 3.90 19.25 5.48
N TYR A 95 3.41 19.48 4.25
CA TYR A 95 2.68 18.51 3.41
C TYR A 95 3.36 17.14 3.46
N ARG A 96 4.66 17.10 3.10
CA ARG A 96 5.47 15.88 3.13
C ARG A 96 5.59 15.29 4.53
N LYS A 97 5.85 16.13 5.53
CA LYS A 97 6.00 15.70 6.93
C LYS A 97 4.72 15.05 7.47
N GLY A 98 3.54 15.58 7.16
CA GLY A 98 2.26 15.00 7.55
C GLY A 98 2.06 13.60 6.97
N TYR A 99 2.29 13.44 5.66
CA TYR A 99 2.20 12.12 5.03
C TYR A 99 3.27 11.15 5.54
N GLN A 100 4.47 11.64 5.83
CA GLN A 100 5.51 10.83 6.48
C GLN A 100 5.05 10.33 7.85
N ALA A 101 4.47 11.20 8.69
CA ALA A 101 3.93 10.79 9.99
C ALA A 101 2.82 9.72 9.85
N VAL A 102 1.95 9.84 8.84
CA VAL A 102 0.93 8.82 8.54
C VAL A 102 1.57 7.49 8.15
N LEU A 103 2.56 7.51 7.25
CA LEU A 103 3.26 6.31 6.80
C LEU A 103 4.00 5.63 7.97
N GLU A 104 4.74 6.41 8.76
CA GLU A 104 5.49 5.92 9.91
C GLU A 104 4.57 5.34 10.99
N PHE A 105 3.45 6.00 11.28
CA PHE A 105 2.46 5.50 12.22
C PHE A 105 1.89 4.14 11.80
N PHE A 106 1.40 4.01 10.56
CA PHE A 106 0.84 2.73 10.10
C PHE A 106 1.90 1.65 9.87
N ALA A 107 3.17 2.02 9.68
CA ALA A 107 4.29 1.08 9.58
C ALA A 107 4.72 0.50 10.93
N GLN A 108 4.28 1.06 12.07
CA GLN A 108 4.65 0.53 13.38
C GLN A 108 4.24 -0.94 13.51
N PRO A 109 5.13 -1.84 14.00
CA PRO A 109 4.85 -3.28 14.08
C PRO A 109 3.56 -3.62 14.83
N ASP A 110 3.25 -2.84 15.87
CA ASP A 110 2.07 -3.04 16.72
C ASP A 110 0.76 -2.63 16.01
N ILE A 111 0.84 -1.72 15.02
CA ILE A 111 -0.31 -1.22 14.23
C ILE A 111 -0.55 -2.06 12.97
N ARG A 112 0.53 -2.40 12.24
CA ARG A 112 0.48 -3.29 11.07
C ARG A 112 -0.08 -4.68 11.45
N GLY A 113 -0.08 -4.99 12.74
CA GLY A 113 -0.24 -6.32 13.28
C GLY A 113 1.11 -7.00 13.16
N GLY A 114 1.72 -7.36 14.29
CA GLY A 114 2.99 -8.08 14.30
C GLY A 114 2.89 -9.24 13.31
N ALA A 115 3.95 -9.46 12.52
CA ALA A 115 4.02 -10.49 11.48
C ALA A 115 3.58 -11.85 12.04
N SER A 116 2.28 -12.16 11.96
CA SER A 116 1.69 -13.35 12.53
C SER A 116 1.08 -14.13 11.37
N LYS A 117 1.81 -15.20 11.03
CA LYS A 117 1.81 -15.98 9.77
C LYS A 117 2.43 -15.20 8.61
N SER A 118 3.34 -15.85 7.89
CA SER A 118 3.99 -15.32 6.69
C SER A 118 2.90 -14.88 5.68
N GLU A 119 2.60 -13.59 5.65
CA GLU A 119 1.74 -12.99 4.64
C GLU A 119 2.55 -12.92 3.36
N THR A 120 2.36 -13.95 2.53
CA THR A 120 3.01 -14.01 1.23
C THR A 120 2.43 -12.91 0.35
N THR A 121 3.33 -12.11 -0.23
CA THR A 121 2.96 -11.09 -1.22
C THR A 121 3.20 -11.63 -2.61
N PHE A 122 2.28 -11.35 -3.54
CA PHE A 122 2.41 -11.71 -4.94
C PHE A 122 2.47 -10.47 -5.81
N SER A 123 3.40 -10.46 -6.76
CA SER A 123 3.40 -9.55 -7.89
C SER A 123 2.94 -10.31 -9.11
N ILE A 124 1.80 -9.92 -9.67
CA ILE A 124 1.31 -10.41 -10.96
C ILE A 124 1.48 -9.31 -11.98
N THR A 125 2.13 -9.63 -13.10
CA THR A 125 2.31 -8.71 -14.21
C THR A 125 1.75 -9.33 -15.48
N LEU A 126 0.91 -8.58 -16.18
CA LEU A 126 0.42 -8.90 -17.52
C LEU A 126 1.23 -8.09 -18.53
N TRP A 127 1.76 -8.76 -19.54
CA TRP A 127 2.64 -8.19 -20.55
C TRP A 127 2.03 -8.32 -21.94
N SER A 128 2.15 -7.27 -22.74
CA SER A 128 1.85 -7.24 -24.16
C SER A 128 3.16 -7.16 -24.95
N LEU A 129 3.64 -8.32 -25.40
CA LEU A 129 4.95 -8.48 -26.04
C LEU A 129 4.81 -8.64 -27.55
N GLN A 130 5.70 -8.01 -28.31
CA GLN A 130 5.62 -8.01 -29.77
C GLN A 130 6.07 -9.33 -30.42
N THR A 131 6.98 -10.09 -29.79
CA THR A 131 7.55 -11.31 -30.40
C THR A 131 7.68 -12.46 -29.40
N ALA A 132 7.76 -13.69 -29.92
CA ALA A 132 7.89 -14.91 -29.12
C ALA A 132 9.25 -14.99 -28.41
N GLU A 133 10.32 -14.50 -29.03
CA GLU A 133 11.68 -14.54 -28.47
C GLU A 133 11.79 -13.68 -27.20
N ILE A 134 11.08 -12.54 -27.18
CA ILE A 134 11.00 -11.67 -25.99
C ILE A 134 10.18 -12.35 -24.89
N ALA A 135 9.09 -13.02 -25.26
CA ALA A 135 8.28 -13.79 -24.33
C ALA A 135 9.08 -14.91 -23.66
N GLU A 136 9.84 -15.67 -24.44
CA GLU A 136 10.73 -16.73 -23.93
C GLU A 136 11.81 -16.16 -23.00
N SER A 137 12.47 -15.07 -23.40
CA SER A 137 13.50 -14.41 -22.59
C SER A 137 12.94 -13.90 -21.25
N LEU A 138 11.75 -13.30 -21.26
CA LEU A 138 11.07 -12.84 -20.05
C LEU A 138 10.67 -14.00 -19.13
N ILE A 139 10.10 -15.06 -19.70
CA ILE A 139 9.70 -16.27 -18.97
C ILE A 139 10.91 -16.89 -18.29
N GLU A 140 12.00 -17.11 -19.04
CA GLU A 140 13.24 -17.65 -18.51
C GLU A 140 13.82 -16.76 -17.42
N PHE A 141 13.81 -15.44 -17.63
CA PHE A 141 14.28 -14.49 -16.62
C PHE A 141 13.50 -14.66 -15.32
N VAL A 142 12.17 -14.57 -15.36
CA VAL A 142 11.31 -14.61 -14.18
C VAL A 142 11.39 -15.94 -13.43
N VAL A 143 11.44 -17.07 -14.15
CA VAL A 143 11.57 -18.39 -13.52
C VAL A 143 12.89 -18.52 -12.75
N ASN A 144 13.95 -17.87 -13.23
CA ASN A 144 15.27 -17.91 -12.60
C ASN A 144 15.54 -16.78 -11.59
N VAL A 145 14.66 -15.78 -11.48
CA VAL A 145 14.79 -14.67 -10.50
C VAL A 145 15.01 -15.18 -9.06
N PRO A 146 14.31 -16.21 -8.54
CA PRO A 146 14.55 -16.72 -7.19
C PRO A 146 15.97 -17.27 -6.95
N LEU A 147 16.67 -17.67 -8.02
CA LEU A 147 18.04 -18.16 -7.95
C LEU A 147 19.06 -17.01 -8.01
N LYS A 148 18.71 -15.93 -8.70
CA LYS A 148 19.59 -14.78 -8.99
C LYS A 148 19.50 -13.69 -7.92
N ALA A 149 18.29 -13.32 -7.50
CA ALA A 149 18.04 -12.17 -6.65
C ALA A 149 18.34 -12.48 -5.17
N LYS A 150 19.11 -11.60 -4.53
CA LYS A 150 19.48 -11.71 -3.11
C LYS A 150 19.25 -10.38 -2.42
N LYS A 151 18.77 -10.44 -1.18
CA LYS A 151 18.69 -9.31 -0.24
C LYS A 151 19.57 -9.67 0.95
N ASP A 152 20.63 -8.90 1.17
CA ASP A 152 21.62 -9.15 2.24
C ASP A 152 22.19 -10.59 2.21
N GLY A 153 22.42 -11.12 1.01
CA GLY A 153 22.92 -12.49 0.78
C GLY A 153 21.87 -13.60 0.93
N ARG A 154 20.61 -13.27 1.27
CA ARG A 154 19.52 -14.22 1.47
C ARG A 154 18.53 -14.23 0.31
N ASN A 155 17.91 -15.38 0.08
CA ASN A 155 16.75 -15.48 -0.81
C ASN A 155 15.56 -14.80 -0.14
N TYR A 156 14.96 -13.83 -0.81
CA TYR A 156 13.77 -13.12 -0.35
C TYR A 156 12.57 -13.32 -1.30
N ILE A 157 12.85 -13.82 -2.51
CA ILE A 157 11.86 -14.25 -3.49
C ILE A 157 11.67 -15.77 -3.31
N LEU A 158 10.42 -16.15 -3.05
CA LEU A 158 10.03 -17.54 -2.78
C LEU A 158 9.84 -18.34 -4.07
N SER A 159 9.21 -17.73 -5.09
CA SER A 159 9.00 -18.38 -6.38
C SER A 159 8.81 -17.36 -7.51
N GLY A 160 9.12 -17.81 -8.74
CA GLY A 160 8.88 -17.07 -9.98
C GLY A 160 8.22 -18.01 -10.98
N LYS A 161 7.06 -17.62 -11.50
CA LYS A 161 6.28 -18.37 -12.49
C LYS A 161 5.95 -17.46 -13.65
N ALA A 162 5.89 -18.02 -14.85
CA ALA A 162 5.45 -17.28 -16.02
C ALA A 162 4.79 -18.21 -17.03
N GLY A 163 3.92 -17.67 -17.86
CA GLY A 163 3.22 -18.43 -18.89
C GLY A 163 2.60 -17.53 -19.95
N THR A 164 2.30 -18.13 -21.10
CA THR A 164 1.66 -17.43 -22.22
C THR A 164 0.15 -17.62 -22.19
N THR A 165 -0.58 -16.71 -22.83
CA THR A 165 -2.01 -16.94 -23.08
C THR A 165 -2.22 -18.11 -24.01
N ARG A 166 -3.15 -19.00 -23.66
CA ARG A 166 -3.57 -20.09 -24.55
C ARG A 166 -4.18 -19.52 -25.82
N ALA A 167 -3.94 -20.19 -26.95
CA ALA A 167 -4.60 -19.87 -28.22
C ALA A 167 -6.14 -19.88 -28.02
N PRO A 168 -6.89 -19.04 -28.77
CA PRO A 168 -8.34 -19.03 -28.66
C PRO A 168 -8.88 -20.44 -28.92
N PHE A 169 -9.58 -20.99 -27.94
CA PHE A 169 -10.36 -22.20 -28.18
C PHE A 169 -11.52 -21.84 -29.10
N PRO A 170 -11.85 -22.65 -30.13
CA PRO A 170 -12.98 -22.39 -31.00
C PRO A 170 -14.25 -22.15 -30.18
N GLY A 171 -14.90 -21.01 -30.39
CA GLY A 171 -16.15 -20.65 -29.73
C GLY A 171 -16.04 -20.02 -28.33
N ARG A 172 -14.83 -19.73 -27.80
CA ARG A 172 -14.67 -18.94 -26.57
C ARG A 172 -14.12 -17.53 -26.86
N PRO A 173 -14.73 -16.46 -26.31
CA PRO A 173 -14.18 -15.11 -26.46
C PRO A 173 -12.86 -14.98 -25.67
N THR A 174 -11.82 -14.47 -26.34
CA THR A 174 -10.52 -14.18 -25.72
C THR A 174 -10.61 -12.90 -24.90
N ARG A 175 -10.53 -12.99 -23.57
CA ARG A 175 -10.59 -11.84 -22.64
C ARG A 175 -9.20 -11.26 -22.29
N ALA A 176 -8.15 -11.74 -22.94
CA ALA A 176 -6.77 -11.32 -22.66
C ALA A 176 -6.44 -9.91 -23.15
N GLN A 177 -7.30 -9.28 -23.97
CA GLN A 177 -7.17 -7.87 -24.39
C GLN A 177 -5.79 -7.48 -24.95
N GLY A 178 -5.09 -8.42 -25.60
CA GLY A 178 -3.77 -8.19 -26.19
C GLY A 178 -2.59 -8.50 -25.27
N TYR A 179 -2.80 -8.76 -23.97
CA TYR A 179 -1.77 -9.33 -23.11
C TYR A 179 -1.53 -10.79 -23.48
N ASN A 180 -0.27 -11.17 -23.68
CA ASN A 180 0.11 -12.50 -24.16
C ASN A 180 1.05 -13.26 -23.22
N VAL A 181 1.57 -12.61 -22.17
CA VAL A 181 2.35 -13.25 -21.09
C VAL A 181 1.88 -12.79 -19.71
N VAL A 182 1.82 -13.71 -18.76
CA VAL A 182 1.67 -13.42 -17.32
C VAL A 182 2.91 -13.87 -16.57
N THR A 183 3.37 -13.06 -15.62
CA THR A 183 4.43 -13.40 -14.68
C THR A 183 3.91 -13.25 -13.26
N ILE A 184 4.26 -14.19 -12.38
CA ILE A 184 3.88 -14.21 -10.97
C ILE A 184 5.17 -14.37 -10.16
N ILE A 185 5.44 -13.45 -9.25
CA ILE A 185 6.55 -13.52 -8.32
C ILE A 185 6.01 -13.52 -6.89
N GLU A 186 6.47 -14.47 -6.10
CA GLU A 186 6.08 -14.68 -4.72
C GLU A 186 7.17 -14.18 -3.78
N PHE A 187 6.78 -13.36 -2.80
CA PHE A 187 7.67 -12.76 -1.80
C PHE A 187 7.28 -13.20 -0.40
N GLN A 188 8.28 -13.25 0.48
CA GLN A 188 8.04 -13.55 1.89
C GLN A 188 7.27 -12.42 2.61
N SER A 189 7.29 -11.20 2.08
CA SER A 189 6.59 -10.04 2.63
C SER A 189 6.36 -8.92 1.61
N VAL A 190 5.54 -7.93 1.96
CA VAL A 190 5.41 -6.67 1.19
C VAL A 190 6.73 -5.92 1.11
N ASP A 191 7.53 -5.92 2.18
CA ASP A 191 8.78 -5.17 2.24
C ASP A 191 9.83 -5.76 1.30
N ASP A 192 9.75 -7.07 1.06
CA ASP A 192 10.52 -7.80 0.07
C ASP A 192 10.08 -7.48 -1.37
N ALA A 193 8.77 -7.35 -1.61
CA ALA A 193 8.25 -6.86 -2.89
C ALA A 193 8.69 -5.42 -3.17
N SER A 194 8.65 -4.54 -2.16
CA SER A 194 9.12 -3.15 -2.24
C SER A 194 10.63 -3.08 -2.50
N TYR A 195 11.43 -3.88 -1.77
CA TYR A 195 12.88 -3.96 -2.01
C TYR A 195 13.18 -4.33 -3.47
N ARG A 196 12.45 -5.29 -4.04
CA ARG A 196 12.59 -5.63 -5.46
C ARG A 196 12.32 -4.43 -6.36
N GLY A 197 11.19 -3.74 -6.14
CA GLY A 197 10.76 -2.63 -7.00
C GLY A 197 11.71 -1.44 -7.02
N PHE A 198 12.38 -1.15 -5.89
CA PHE A 198 13.16 0.07 -5.74
C PHE A 198 14.67 -0.12 -5.61
N THR A 199 15.13 -1.31 -5.22
CA THR A 199 16.52 -1.51 -4.78
C THR A 199 17.23 -2.67 -5.45
N ASP A 200 16.54 -3.79 -5.70
CA ASP A 200 17.15 -5.01 -6.24
C ASP A 200 17.87 -4.78 -7.58
N PRO A 201 19.18 -5.07 -7.68
CA PRO A 201 19.91 -4.95 -8.94
C PRO A 201 19.39 -5.91 -10.02
N VAL A 202 18.90 -7.09 -9.66
CA VAL A 202 18.32 -8.05 -10.62
C VAL A 202 17.03 -7.49 -11.22
N HIS A 203 16.24 -6.75 -10.44
CA HIS A 203 15.08 -6.06 -11.00
C HIS A 203 15.45 -5.00 -12.06
N LYS A 204 16.60 -4.33 -11.92
CA LYS A 204 17.09 -3.38 -12.94
C LYS A 204 17.45 -4.07 -14.25
N GLU A 205 17.98 -5.30 -14.20
CA GLU A 205 18.21 -6.11 -15.40
C GLU A 205 16.90 -6.45 -16.11
N LEU A 206 15.85 -6.78 -15.35
CA LEU A 206 14.51 -6.97 -15.91
C LEU A 206 14.01 -5.70 -16.59
N LEU A 207 14.15 -4.55 -15.94
CA LEU A 207 13.74 -3.27 -16.52
C LEU A 207 14.48 -3.00 -17.83
N ALA A 208 15.79 -3.24 -17.89
CA ALA A 208 16.56 -3.10 -19.13
C ALA A 208 16.13 -4.08 -20.25
N LEU A 209 15.68 -5.29 -19.89
CA LEU A 209 15.10 -6.23 -20.84
C LEU A 209 13.77 -5.71 -21.41
N VAL A 210 12.95 -5.07 -20.57
CA VAL A 210 11.58 -4.64 -20.92
C VAL A 210 11.44 -3.19 -21.39
N ASP A 211 12.45 -2.35 -21.18
CA ASP A 211 12.50 -0.94 -21.62
C ASP A 211 12.95 -0.78 -23.09
N GLN A 212 12.70 -1.80 -23.91
CA GLN A 212 13.00 -1.78 -25.34
C GLN A 212 11.77 -1.31 -26.13
N PRO A 213 11.93 -0.72 -27.33
CA PRO A 213 10.82 -0.28 -28.19
C PRO A 213 9.84 -1.40 -28.59
N LYS A 214 10.14 -2.64 -28.20
CA LYS A 214 9.42 -3.87 -28.50
C LYS A 214 8.33 -4.20 -27.47
N PHE A 215 8.14 -3.39 -26.44
CA PHE A 215 7.09 -3.53 -25.43
C PHE A 215 5.97 -2.52 -25.68
N LYS A 216 4.72 -2.97 -25.61
CA LYS A 216 3.56 -2.13 -25.95
C LYS A 216 2.84 -1.63 -24.69
N ASP A 217 2.38 -2.56 -23.85
CA ASP A 217 1.58 -2.28 -22.66
C ASP A 217 1.95 -3.25 -21.53
N THR A 218 1.96 -2.78 -20.27
CA THR A 218 2.22 -3.60 -19.08
C THR A 218 1.27 -3.21 -17.95
N ILE A 219 0.66 -4.20 -17.29
CA ILE A 219 -0.13 -4.00 -16.06
C ILE A 219 0.54 -4.76 -14.93
N VAL A 220 0.89 -4.05 -13.85
CA VAL A 220 1.42 -4.65 -12.63
C VAL A 220 0.36 -4.56 -11.53
N THR A 221 0.11 -5.68 -10.85
CA THR A 221 -0.73 -5.75 -9.66
C THR A 221 0.05 -6.38 -8.52
N LEU A 222 0.01 -5.75 -7.35
CA LEU A 222 0.53 -6.29 -6.10
C LEU A 222 -0.65 -6.61 -5.19
N PHE A 223 -0.65 -7.79 -4.59
CA PHE A 223 -1.59 -8.11 -3.51
C PHE A 223 -0.93 -9.00 -2.46
N THR A 224 -1.39 -8.82 -1.23
CA THR A 224 -0.97 -9.63 -0.09
C THR A 224 -2.07 -10.64 0.17
N ASN A 225 -1.71 -11.91 0.30
CA ASN A 225 -2.68 -12.96 0.50
C ASN A 225 -2.68 -13.41 1.96
N ASN A 226 -3.83 -13.28 2.62
CA ASN A 226 -4.04 -13.73 3.99
C ASN A 226 -4.47 -15.19 4.08
N ASP A 227 -4.73 -15.85 2.94
CA ASP A 227 -5.16 -17.25 2.87
C ASP A 227 -4.48 -18.01 1.72
N LYS A 228 -3.64 -19.01 2.03
CA LYS A 228 -2.81 -19.78 1.07
C LYS A 228 -3.62 -20.53 -0.02
N SER A 229 -4.94 -20.43 -0.03
CA SER A 229 -5.88 -21.10 -0.92
C SER A 229 -6.04 -20.43 -2.30
N PHE A 230 -5.65 -19.16 -2.47
CA PHE A 230 -6.03 -18.34 -3.64
C PHE A 230 -5.41 -18.74 -5.00
N LEU A 231 -4.30 -19.50 -5.02
CA LEU A 231 -3.66 -19.93 -6.27
C LEU A 231 -3.23 -21.39 -6.16
N GLN A 232 -4.15 -22.32 -6.41
CA GLN A 232 -3.75 -23.72 -6.54
C GLN A 232 -3.21 -23.97 -7.96
N PRO A 233 -2.21 -24.86 -8.13
CA PRO A 233 -1.63 -25.18 -9.44
C PRO A 233 -2.67 -25.56 -10.51
N LYS A 234 -3.80 -26.13 -10.09
CA LYS A 234 -4.95 -26.49 -10.95
C LYS A 234 -5.64 -25.30 -11.62
N ASP A 235 -5.51 -24.10 -11.04
CA ASP A 235 -6.18 -22.89 -11.53
C ASP A 235 -5.37 -22.18 -12.62
N LEU A 236 -4.10 -22.57 -12.81
CA LEU A 236 -3.21 -22.06 -13.86
C LEU A 236 -3.12 -22.96 -15.09
N GLY A 237 -3.87 -24.08 -15.11
CA GLY A 237 -3.97 -24.98 -16.26
C GLY A 237 -2.63 -25.59 -16.67
N ALA A 238 -2.35 -26.77 -16.11
CA ALA A 238 -1.59 -27.78 -16.85
C ALA A 238 -2.39 -28.24 -18.09
#